data_AF-A0A7T9DJ65-F1
#
_entry.id   AF-A0A7T9DJ65-F1
#
_cell.length_a   1.000
_cell.length_b   1.000
_cell.length_c   1.000
_cell.angle_alpha   90.00
_cell.angle_beta   90.00
_cell.angle_gamma   90.00
#
_symmetry.space_group_name_H-M   'P 1'
#
loop_
_entity.id
_entity.type
_entity.pdbx_description
1 polymer ?
#
loop_
_entity_poly.entity_id
_entity_poly.type
_entity_poly.pdbx_seq_one_letter_code
_entity_poly.pdbx_strand_id
1 'polypeptide(L)'
;MAELMKVKQLKPRMGNVFIELEVVSKGEPREFASAKGQGKVCNVAGKDETGEVQVSLWNEQIDQVNEGTRIRIENGWVSEYKGQLQLSTGKFGTLHIL
;
A
#
# COMPACT_ATOMS: atom_id res chain seq x y z
N MET A 1 -3.71 -13.65 16.61
CA MET A 1 -2.59 -12.68 16.56
C MET A 1 -2.16 -12.63 15.11
N ALA A 2 -2.33 -11.49 14.43
CA ALA A 2 -1.82 -11.34 13.07
C ALA A 2 -0.31 -11.13 13.15
N GLU A 3 0.46 -11.89 12.37
CA GLU A 3 1.91 -11.75 12.35
C GLU A 3 2.28 -10.58 11.42
N LEU A 4 2.89 -9.55 12.00
CA LEU A 4 3.42 -8.41 11.25
C LEU A 4 4.61 -8.89 10.41
N MET A 5 4.40 -8.87 9.11
CA MET A 5 5.41 -9.17 8.11
C MET A 5 6.22 -7.91 7.81
N LYS A 6 7.48 -8.13 7.44
CA LYS A 6 8.44 -7.08 7.07
C LYS A 6 8.54 -6.96 5.56
N VAL A 7 8.89 -5.78 5.04
CA VAL A 7 9.05 -5.51 3.58
C VAL A 7 9.97 -6.54 2.94
N LYS A 8 11.09 -6.88 3.60
CA LYS A 8 12.06 -7.87 3.09
C LYS A 8 11.48 -9.29 2.94
N GLN A 9 10.40 -9.61 3.65
CA GLN A 9 9.73 -10.92 3.57
C GLN A 9 8.58 -10.93 2.56
N LEU A 10 8.19 -9.76 2.05
CA LEU A 10 7.14 -9.64 1.03
C LEU A 10 7.62 -10.27 -0.26
N LYS A 11 6.75 -11.10 -0.85
CA LYS A 11 6.96 -11.65 -2.19
C LYS A 11 5.91 -11.08 -3.14
N PRO A 12 6.26 -10.86 -4.41
CA PRO A 12 5.26 -10.51 -5.41
C PRO A 12 4.22 -11.63 -5.53
N ARG A 13 2.96 -11.24 -5.78
CA ARG A 13 1.78 -12.12 -5.82
C ARG A 13 1.40 -12.73 -4.46
N MET A 14 1.85 -12.14 -3.37
CA MET A 14 1.45 -12.54 -2.02
C MET A 14 0.24 -11.71 -1.56
N GLY A 15 -0.76 -12.38 -1.00
CA GLY A 15 -1.93 -11.75 -0.37
C GLY A 15 -1.99 -12.03 1.13
N ASN A 16 -2.97 -11.42 1.81
CA ASN A 16 -3.17 -11.54 3.26
C ASN A 16 -1.95 -11.08 4.08
N VAL A 17 -1.29 -10.01 3.63
CA VAL A 17 -0.09 -9.51 4.29
C VAL A 17 -0.45 -8.44 5.31
N PHE A 18 0.12 -8.55 6.50
CA PHE A 18 -0.01 -7.55 7.57
C PHE A 18 1.34 -6.84 7.71
N ILE A 19 1.40 -5.54 7.51
CA ILE A 19 2.66 -4.78 7.59
C ILE A 19 2.42 -3.34 8.04
N GLU A 20 3.37 -2.80 8.80
CA GLU A 20 3.40 -1.40 9.22
C GLU A 20 4.46 -0.66 8.40
N LEU A 21 4.10 0.52 7.91
CA LEU A 21 4.92 1.33 7.02
C LEU A 21 4.77 2.80 7.43
N GLU A 22 5.86 3.54 7.37
CA GLU A 22 5.84 5.00 7.51
C GLU A 22 5.83 5.64 6.13
N VAL A 23 4.85 6.51 5.88
CA VAL A 23 4.76 7.22 4.60
C VAL A 23 5.83 8.28 4.56
N VAL A 24 6.84 8.10 3.70
CA VAL A 24 7.94 9.05 3.55
C VAL A 24 7.66 10.07 2.46
N SER A 25 6.90 9.70 1.42
CA SER A 25 6.48 10.65 0.41
C SER A 25 5.20 10.20 -0.30
N LYS A 26 4.39 11.17 -0.72
CA LYS A 26 3.16 10.96 -1.46
C LYS A 26 3.38 11.29 -2.93
N GLY A 27 3.24 10.30 -3.80
CA GLY A 27 3.30 10.51 -5.24
C GLY A 27 2.02 11.12 -5.78
N GLU A 28 1.97 11.29 -7.10
CA GLU A 28 0.81 11.88 -7.76
C GLU A 28 -0.36 10.88 -7.84
N PRO A 29 -1.59 11.29 -7.46
CA PRO A 29 -2.77 10.48 -7.65
C PRO A 29 -3.07 10.33 -9.15
N ARG A 30 -3.13 9.08 -9.60
CA ARG A 30 -3.47 8.69 -10.95
C ARG A 30 -4.92 8.26 -11.04
N GLU A 31 -5.65 8.81 -12.00
CA GLU A 31 -7.02 8.38 -12.29
C GLU A 31 -6.97 7.14 -13.19
N PHE A 32 -7.72 6.12 -12.81
CA PHE A 32 -7.86 4.86 -13.54
C PHE A 32 -9.31 4.70 -13.98
N ALA A 33 -9.50 4.40 -15.27
CA ALA A 33 -10.80 4.06 -15.82
C ALA A 33 -10.80 2.57 -16.19
N SER A 34 -11.70 1.80 -15.59
CA SER A 34 -11.94 0.39 -15.93
C SER A 34 -13.33 0.21 -16.53
N ALA A 35 -13.55 -0.93 -17.19
CA ALA A 35 -14.85 -1.30 -17.77
C ALA A 35 -16.02 -1.36 -16.75
N LYS A 36 -15.72 -1.36 -15.44
CA LYS A 36 -16.71 -1.36 -14.35
C LYS A 36 -16.82 -0.03 -13.59
N GLY A 37 -16.00 0.98 -13.90
CA GLY A 37 -16.02 2.26 -13.20
C GLY A 37 -14.70 3.03 -13.26
N GLN A 38 -14.77 4.31 -12.88
CA GLN A 38 -13.63 5.21 -12.74
C GLN A 38 -13.22 5.25 -11.26
N GLY A 39 -11.93 5.33 -10.97
CA GLY A 39 -11.42 5.44 -9.60
C GLY A 39 -10.06 6.13 -9.58
N LYS A 40 -9.61 6.55 -8.40
CA LYS A 40 -8.29 7.15 -8.21
C LYS A 40 -7.37 6.17 -7.49
N VAL A 41 -6.13 6.09 -7.94
CA VAL A 41 -5.05 5.34 -7.30
C VAL A 41 -3.86 6.27 -7.07
N CYS A 42 -3.34 6.33 -5.86
CA CYS A 42 -2.16 7.13 -5.54
C CYS A 42 -1.05 6.21 -5.05
N ASN A 43 0.13 6.36 -5.64
CA ASN A 43 1.31 5.64 -5.20
C ASN A 43 2.03 6.49 -4.15
N VAL A 44 2.25 5.95 -2.97
CA VAL A 44 3.01 6.59 -1.91
C VAL A 44 4.20 5.73 -1.53
N ALA A 45 5.33 6.36 -1.23
CA ALA A 45 6.50 5.65 -0.75
C ALA A 45 6.31 5.36 0.74
N GLY A 46 6.20 4.07 1.07
CA GLY A 46 6.19 3.57 2.44
C GLY A 46 7.57 3.01 2.78
N LYS A 47 8.09 3.36 3.94
CA LYS A 47 9.36 2.84 4.46
C LYS A 47 9.12 2.11 5.76
N ASP A 48 9.79 0.98 5.90
CA ASP A 48 9.84 0.19 7.12
C ASP A 48 11.30 0.01 7.56
N GLU A 49 11.52 -0.58 8.74
CA GLU A 49 12.85 -0.96 9.22
C GLU A 49 13.61 -1.90 8.27
N THR A 50 12.89 -2.64 7.42
CA THR A 50 13.51 -3.62 6.51
C THR A 50 13.73 -3.16 5.09
N GLY A 51 13.13 -2.05 4.68
CA GLY A 51 13.24 -1.55 3.31
C GLY A 51 12.17 -0.54 2.93
N GLU A 52 12.12 -0.23 1.65
CA GLU A 52 11.17 0.69 1.03
C GLU A 52 10.23 -0.07 0.09
N VAL A 53 8.95 0.29 0.10
CA VAL A 53 7.91 -0.29 -0.74
C VAL A 53 6.95 0.79 -1.21
N GLN A 54 6.39 0.63 -2.41
CA GLN A 54 5.37 1.53 -2.92
C GLN A 54 4.00 1.05 -2.43
N VAL A 55 3.21 1.93 -1.82
CA VAL A 55 1.84 1.64 -1.38
C VAL A 55 0.87 2.29 -2.34
N SER A 56 -0.06 1.52 -2.91
CA SER A 56 -1.13 2.00 -3.76
C SER A 56 -2.39 2.21 -2.94
N LEU A 57 -2.74 3.47 -2.73
CA LEU A 57 -3.93 3.93 -2.03
C LEU A 57 -5.07 4.16 -3.02
N TRP A 58 -6.29 3.83 -2.64
CA TRP A 58 -7.46 3.94 -3.51
C TRP A 58 -8.46 4.96 -2.99
N ASN A 59 -8.97 5.81 -3.89
CA ASN A 59 -10.05 6.78 -3.64
C ASN A 59 -9.85 7.56 -2.32
N GLU A 60 -10.73 7.37 -1.34
CA GLU A 60 -10.71 8.08 -0.06
C GLU A 60 -9.45 7.81 0.79
N GLN A 61 -8.77 6.68 0.59
CA GLN A 61 -7.52 6.40 1.32
C GLN A 61 -6.42 7.38 0.93
N ILE A 62 -6.49 7.94 -0.28
CA ILE A 62 -5.54 8.93 -0.77
C ILE A 62 -5.63 10.21 0.05
N ASP A 63 -6.84 10.65 0.41
CA ASP A 63 -7.06 11.85 1.21
C ASP A 63 -6.76 11.63 2.70
N GLN A 64 -6.97 10.41 3.21
CA GLN A 64 -6.70 10.10 4.61
C GLN A 64 -5.20 9.98 4.93
N VAL A 65 -4.40 9.51 3.97
CA VAL A 65 -2.96 9.28 4.17
C VAL A 65 -2.14 10.50 3.73
N ASN A 66 -1.29 10.96 4.65
CA ASN A 66 -0.37 12.07 4.44
C ASN A 66 1.09 11.66 4.65
N GLU A 67 1.99 12.51 4.16
CA GLU A 67 3.44 12.33 4.32
C GLU A 67 3.83 12.48 5.80
N GLY A 68 4.66 11.57 6.28
CA GLY A 68 5.08 11.47 7.69
C GLY A 68 4.14 10.67 8.58
N THR A 69 3.00 10.21 8.06
CA THR A 69 2.05 9.38 8.81
C THR A 69 2.45 7.91 8.81
N ARG A 70 2.25 7.23 9.93
CA ARG A 70 2.40 5.78 10.01
C ARG A 70 1.09 5.11 9.64
N ILE A 71 1.18 4.14 8.74
CA ILE A 71 0.06 3.35 8.28
C ILE A 71 0.33 1.88 8.53
N ARG A 72 -0.71 1.16 8.91
CA ARG A 72 -0.73 -0.28 9.05
C ARG A 72 -1.68 -0.84 8.00
N ILE A 73 -1.18 -1.75 7.20
CA ILE A 73 -1.96 -2.44 6.18
C ILE A 73 -2.22 -3.86 6.65
N GLU A 74 -3.48 -4.24 6.67
CA GLU A 74 -3.96 -5.56 7.03
C GLU A 74 -4.60 -6.20 5.81
N ASN A 75 -4.34 -7.48 5.57
CA ASN A 75 -4.76 -8.18 4.36
C ASN A 75 -4.36 -7.46 3.05
N GLY A 76 -3.15 -6.88 3.04
CA GLY A 76 -2.54 -6.27 1.87
C GLY A 76 -2.26 -7.29 0.77
N TRP A 77 -2.22 -6.78 -0.46
CA TRP A 77 -1.83 -7.51 -1.66
C TRP A 77 -0.54 -6.93 -2.22
N VAL A 78 0.49 -7.76 -2.35
CA VAL A 78 1.78 -7.38 -2.91
C VAL A 78 1.80 -7.76 -4.39
N SER A 79 1.85 -6.78 -5.27
CA SER A 79 2.18 -6.92 -6.68
C SER A 79 3.63 -6.48 -6.92
N GLU A 80 4.20 -6.89 -8.04
CA GLU A 80 5.43 -6.30 -8.56
C GLU A 80 5.13 -5.70 -9.91
N TYR A 81 5.53 -4.44 -10.08
CA TYR A 81 5.39 -3.73 -11.32
C TYR A 81 6.76 -3.16 -11.71
N LYS A 82 7.28 -3.59 -12.87
CA LYS A 82 8.61 -3.17 -13.38
C LYS A 82 9.76 -3.37 -12.38
N GLY A 83 9.71 -4.45 -11.58
CA GLY A 83 10.74 -4.76 -10.58
C GLY A 83 10.64 -3.98 -9.27
N GLN A 84 9.61 -3.14 -9.10
CA GLN A 84 9.30 -2.49 -7.84
C GLN A 84 8.12 -3.19 -7.17
N LEU A 85 8.28 -3.53 -5.89
CA LEU A 85 7.20 -4.07 -5.07
C LEU A 85 6.16 -2.97 -4.81
N GLN A 86 4.92 -3.27 -5.14
CA GLN A 86 3.74 -2.46 -4.89
C GLN A 86 2.81 -3.18 -3.93
N LEU A 87 2.59 -2.61 -2.76
CA LEU A 87 1.62 -3.05 -1.79
C LEU A 87 0.32 -2.30 -2.02
N SER A 88 -0.79 -3.01 -2.20
CA SER A 88 -2.11 -2.43 -2.30
C SER A 88 -2.98 -2.93 -1.16
N THR A 89 -3.89 -2.11 -0.67
CA THR A 89 -5.02 -2.60 0.13
C THR A 89 -5.95 -3.32 -0.85
N GLY A 90 -5.92 -4.65 -0.87
CA GLY A 90 -6.75 -5.44 -1.77
C GLY A 90 -8.25 -5.26 -1.50
N LYS A 91 -9.10 -6.06 -2.15
CA LYS A 91 -10.56 -6.00 -1.99
C LYS A 91 -11.06 -6.23 -0.55
N PHE A 92 -10.24 -6.86 0.30
CA PHE A 92 -10.49 -7.12 1.71
C PHE A 92 -9.41 -6.52 2.62
N GLY A 93 -8.57 -5.64 2.08
CA GLY A 93 -7.48 -5.01 2.81
C GLY A 93 -7.99 -3.82 3.63
N THR A 94 -7.58 -3.74 4.89
CA THR A 94 -7.88 -2.59 5.76
C THR A 94 -6.62 -1.79 5.97
N LEU A 95 -6.71 -0.47 5.83
CA LEU A 95 -5.65 0.45 6.20
C LEU A 95 -6.03 1.11 7.52
N HIS A 96 -5.12 1.05 8.49
CA HIS A 96 -5.20 1.74 9.76
C HIS A 96 -4.13 2.82 9.80
N ILE A 97 -4.53 4.03 10.17
CA ILE A 97 -3.60 5.13 10.43
C ILE A 97 -3.27 5.10 11.92
N LEU A 98 -1.98 5.21 12.26
CA LEU A 98 -1.45 5.24 13.63
C LEU A 98 -1.17 6.67 14.10
#